data_AF-A0A0R3TPD6-F1
#
_entry.id   AF-A0A0R3TPD6-F1
#
_cell.length_a   1.000
_cell.length_b   1.000
_cell.length_c   1.000
_cell.angle_alpha   90.00
_cell.angle_beta   90.00
_cell.angle_gamma   90.00
#
_symmetry.space_group_name_H-M   'P 1'
#
loop_
_entity.id
_entity.type
_entity.pdbx_description
1 polymer ?
#
loop_
_entity_poly.entity_id
_entity_poly.type
_entity_poly.pdbx_seq_one_letter_code
_entity_poly.pdbx_strand_id
1 'polypeptide(L)'
;MVEGRNIKNLGSGIMRHIFKYLDVQDLENVHQAFPEWRRVIEVQLKQRRIRQFTWLDEEMYKLVLHPYAIFTNSDQLIKYYTDQRELSVPERPIESCGKLKILFLYHELDAGNAEMWFDSFDLFKEASYLRRNLRRKIQHVSIATMNIPSMVLKDITSKGKMTLPAISQQHIMQANRFSEFYLSRLASFDVLFYFVDYSKPIADVLTFLRRALTPRHSLIISVIRDANDSTLRNMGYFIKLISIIEEFIYRKLKDSQIQWRLWCVERGCNGKPNFREMLEWFSTRWNNN
;
A
#
# COMPACT_ATOMS: atom_id res chain seq x y z
N MET A 1 -37.23 36.18 17.05
CA MET A 1 -36.44 35.46 18.07
C MET A 1 -35.31 34.76 17.35
N VAL A 2 -34.07 35.13 17.63
CA VAL A 2 -32.90 34.41 17.09
C VAL A 2 -32.77 33.15 17.93
N GLU A 3 -33.02 31.97 17.36
CA GLU A 3 -32.68 30.71 18.01
C GLU A 3 -31.20 30.81 18.41
N GLY A 4 -30.94 30.77 19.72
CA GLY A 4 -29.58 30.80 20.24
C GLY A 4 -28.79 29.69 19.58
N ARG A 5 -27.66 30.03 18.94
CA ARG A 5 -26.80 29.06 18.27
C ARG A 5 -26.29 28.09 19.32
N ASN A 6 -26.96 26.94 19.43
CA ASN A 6 -26.57 25.89 20.35
C ASN A 6 -25.40 25.13 19.73
N ILE A 7 -24.28 25.08 20.45
CA ILE A 7 -23.10 24.35 20.01
C ILE A 7 -23.46 22.91 19.62
N LYS A 8 -24.39 22.27 20.34
CA LYS A 8 -24.86 20.90 20.10
C LYS A 8 -25.40 20.65 18.69
N ASN A 9 -25.89 21.70 18.02
CA ASN A 9 -26.50 21.63 16.68
C ASN A 9 -25.53 22.07 15.56
N LEU A 10 -24.22 22.09 15.81
CA LEU A 10 -23.23 22.39 14.78
C LEU A 10 -23.36 21.41 13.60
N GLY A 11 -23.27 21.93 12.38
CA GLY A 11 -23.21 21.08 11.20
C GLY A 11 -21.97 20.18 11.23
N SER A 12 -22.09 18.96 10.72
CA SER A 12 -20.99 17.97 10.69
C SER A 12 -19.73 18.48 9.97
N GLY A 13 -19.87 19.38 9.01
CA GLY A 13 -18.75 20.06 8.35
C GLY A 13 -17.94 20.96 9.29
N ILE A 14 -18.62 21.73 10.15
CA ILE A 14 -17.97 22.64 11.11
C ILE A 14 -17.32 21.82 12.23
N MET A 15 -18.03 20.80 12.75
CA MET A 15 -17.46 19.88 13.74
C MET A 15 -16.16 19.24 13.24
N ARG A 16 -16.14 18.70 12.01
CA ARG A 16 -14.93 18.14 11.40
C ARG A 16 -13.80 19.15 11.30
N HIS A 17 -14.11 20.42 11.04
CA HIS A 17 -13.11 21.48 10.96
C HIS A 17 -12.49 21.76 12.32
N ILE A 18 -13.31 21.94 13.37
CA ILE A 18 -12.85 22.11 14.76
C ILE A 18 -11.99 20.93 15.20
N PHE A 19 -12.43 19.71 14.91
CA PHE A 19 -11.71 18.48 15.27
C PHE A 19 -10.36 18.31 14.58
N LYS A 20 -10.00 19.13 13.58
CA LYS A 20 -8.63 19.13 13.02
C LYS A 20 -7.60 19.73 14.00
N TYR A 21 -8.03 20.61 14.90
CA TYR A 21 -7.15 21.40 15.78
C TYR A 21 -7.00 20.85 17.19
N LEU A 22 -7.94 20.01 17.62
CA LEU A 22 -7.89 19.33 18.92
C LEU A 22 -6.82 18.24 18.90
N ASP A 23 -6.24 17.81 20.02
CA ASP A 23 -5.43 16.58 20.08
C ASP A 23 -6.29 15.34 20.41
N VAL A 24 -5.67 14.19 20.73
CA VAL A 24 -6.44 12.97 21.07
C VAL A 24 -7.15 13.15 22.41
N GLN A 25 -6.48 13.74 23.40
CA GLN A 25 -7.02 13.98 24.73
C GLN A 25 -8.18 14.98 24.68
N ASP A 26 -8.02 16.06 23.90
CA ASP A 26 -9.07 17.05 23.69
C ASP A 26 -10.30 16.45 23.02
N LEU A 27 -10.12 15.56 22.04
CA LEU A 27 -11.25 14.86 21.41
C LEU A 27 -11.97 13.93 22.40
N GLU A 28 -11.23 13.26 23.29
CA GLU A 28 -11.82 12.44 24.35
C GLU A 28 -12.60 13.32 25.35
N ASN A 29 -12.05 14.48 25.72
CA ASN A 29 -12.73 15.46 26.58
C ASN A 29 -14.01 15.99 25.92
N VAL A 30 -13.97 16.32 24.63
CA VAL A 30 -15.15 16.75 23.86
C VAL A 30 -16.17 15.62 23.73
N HIS A 31 -15.73 14.36 23.60
CA HIS A 31 -16.64 13.21 23.58
C HIS A 31 -17.38 13.04 24.91
N GLN A 32 -16.71 13.24 26.04
CA GLN A 32 -17.35 13.20 27.35
C GLN A 32 -18.31 14.37 27.56
N ALA A 33 -17.95 15.57 27.09
CA ALA A 33 -18.78 16.77 27.23
C ALA A 33 -20.01 16.79 26.29
N PHE A 34 -19.89 16.19 25.10
CA PHE A 34 -20.94 16.16 24.07
C PHE A 34 -21.17 14.74 23.52
N PRO A 35 -21.85 13.87 24.28
CA PRO A 35 -22.10 12.48 23.88
C PRO A 35 -22.83 12.34 22.52
N GLU A 36 -23.67 13.30 22.15
CA GLU A 36 -24.36 13.36 20.86
C GLU A 36 -23.41 13.45 19.66
N TRP A 37 -22.18 13.95 19.87
CA TRP A 37 -21.16 14.06 18.83
C TRP A 37 -20.33 12.80 18.67
N ARG A 38 -20.58 11.77 19.49
CA ARG A 38 -19.86 10.49 19.53
C ARG A 38 -19.56 9.93 18.16
N ARG A 39 -20.54 9.85 17.26
CA ARG A 39 -20.33 9.29 15.92
C ARG A 39 -19.29 10.06 15.09
N VAL A 40 -19.26 11.39 15.20
CA VAL A 40 -18.32 12.25 14.45
C VAL A 40 -16.93 12.22 15.09
N ILE A 41 -16.88 12.22 16.43
CA ILE A 41 -15.62 12.16 17.20
C ILE A 41 -14.97 10.79 17.06
N GLU A 42 -15.73 9.70 17.14
CA GLU A 42 -15.23 8.33 16.93
C GLU A 42 -14.64 8.18 15.53
N VAL A 43 -15.25 8.76 14.50
CA VAL A 43 -14.67 8.78 13.14
C VAL A 43 -13.33 9.54 13.13
N GLN A 44 -13.21 10.65 13.86
CA GLN A 44 -11.95 11.40 13.95
C GLN A 44 -10.87 10.71 14.77
N LEU A 45 -11.22 10.12 15.91
CA LEU A 45 -10.32 9.31 16.74
C LEU A 45 -9.86 8.07 15.98
N LYS A 46 -10.77 7.39 15.28
CA LYS A 46 -10.45 6.29 14.34
C LYS A 46 -9.47 6.76 13.29
N GLN A 47 -9.76 7.85 12.59
CA GLN A 47 -8.82 8.42 11.63
C GLN A 47 -7.48 8.77 12.26
N ARG A 48 -7.44 9.25 13.51
CA ARG A 48 -6.20 9.68 14.19
C ARG A 48 -5.27 8.57 14.57
N ARG A 49 -5.79 7.47 15.08
CA ARG A 49 -4.98 6.31 15.44
C ARG A 49 -4.61 5.50 14.21
N ILE A 50 -5.52 5.40 13.23
CA ILE A 50 -5.20 4.74 11.96
C ILE A 50 -4.12 5.52 11.18
N ARG A 51 -3.99 6.84 11.39
CA ARG A 51 -2.91 7.66 10.78
C ARG A 51 -1.49 7.23 11.17
N GLN A 52 -1.30 6.45 12.23
CA GLN A 52 0.01 5.93 12.63
C GLN A 52 0.45 4.73 11.78
N PHE A 53 -0.49 4.04 11.12
CA PHE A 53 -0.13 2.91 10.28
C PHE A 53 0.55 3.39 9.00
N THR A 54 1.66 2.75 8.72
CA THR A 54 2.48 2.91 7.52
C THR A 54 2.17 1.81 6.51
N TRP A 55 1.31 0.84 6.84
CA TRP A 55 0.87 -0.22 5.95
C TRP A 55 -0.53 -0.77 6.33
N LEU A 56 -1.21 -1.40 5.37
CA LEU A 56 -2.50 -2.08 5.53
C LEU A 56 -2.44 -3.43 4.81
N ASP A 57 -2.72 -4.54 5.48
CA ASP A 57 -2.96 -5.83 4.82
C ASP A 57 -4.45 -6.15 4.70
N GLU A 58 -4.80 -7.30 4.12
CA GLU A 58 -6.20 -7.65 3.82
C GLU A 58 -7.12 -7.61 5.05
N GLU A 59 -6.65 -8.11 6.20
CA GLU A 59 -7.45 -8.12 7.43
C GLU A 59 -7.64 -6.70 7.97
N MET A 60 -6.58 -5.89 7.98
CA MET A 60 -6.69 -4.49 8.37
C MET A 60 -7.55 -3.68 7.39
N TYR A 61 -7.48 -3.98 6.10
CA TYR A 61 -8.33 -3.40 5.07
C TYR A 61 -9.81 -3.71 5.34
N LYS A 62 -10.15 -4.97 5.61
CA LYS A 62 -11.52 -5.38 6.00
C LYS A 62 -11.97 -4.64 7.24
N LEU A 63 -11.13 -4.55 8.27
CA LEU A 63 -11.47 -3.88 9.53
C LEU A 63 -11.66 -2.37 9.40
N VAL A 64 -10.80 -1.70 8.62
CA VAL A 64 -10.80 -0.24 8.49
C VAL A 64 -11.90 0.25 7.55
N LEU A 65 -12.20 -0.51 6.49
CA LEU A 65 -13.06 -0.05 5.40
C LEU A 65 -14.38 -0.78 5.27
N HIS A 66 -14.52 -1.99 5.81
CA HIS A 66 -15.83 -2.59 6.00
C HIS A 66 -16.33 -2.27 7.42
N PRO A 67 -17.51 -1.63 7.56
CA PRO A 67 -18.09 -1.30 8.84
C PRO A 67 -18.64 -2.57 9.49
N TYR A 68 -17.76 -3.43 10.01
CA TYR A 68 -18.20 -4.45 10.94
C TYR A 68 -18.53 -3.78 12.28
N ALA A 69 -19.79 -3.92 12.69
CA ALA A 69 -20.42 -3.30 13.85
C ALA A 69 -19.88 -3.77 15.22
N ILE A 70 -18.71 -4.42 15.25
CA ILE A 70 -18.23 -5.22 16.39
C ILE A 70 -17.37 -4.38 17.35
N PHE A 71 -16.67 -3.36 16.86
CA PHE A 71 -15.76 -2.55 17.68
C PHE A 71 -16.38 -1.19 18.05
N THR A 72 -16.46 -0.92 19.35
CA THR A 72 -17.02 0.35 19.86
C THR A 72 -16.12 1.55 19.59
N ASN A 73 -14.82 1.36 19.39
CA ASN A 73 -13.87 2.41 19.01
C ASN A 73 -12.64 1.85 18.25
N SER A 74 -11.78 2.73 17.75
CA SER A 74 -10.52 2.35 17.08
C SER A 74 -9.53 1.62 17.97
N ASP A 75 -9.49 1.95 19.26
CA ASP A 75 -8.57 1.31 20.20
C ASP A 75 -8.79 -0.19 20.28
N GLN A 76 -10.06 -0.59 20.43
CA GLN A 76 -10.42 -1.99 20.49
C GLN A 76 -10.12 -2.69 19.17
N LEU A 77 -10.34 -2.03 18.03
CA LEU A 77 -10.01 -2.58 16.72
C LEU A 77 -8.50 -2.74 16.54
N ILE A 78 -7.72 -1.73 16.92
CA ILE A 78 -6.25 -1.76 16.82
C ILE A 78 -5.69 -2.79 17.78
N LYS A 79 -6.12 -2.78 19.04
CA LYS A 79 -5.73 -3.75 20.06
C LYS A 79 -6.11 -5.17 19.65
N TYR A 80 -7.34 -5.37 19.17
CA TYR A 80 -7.75 -6.67 18.61
C TYR A 80 -6.82 -7.08 17.47
N TYR A 81 -6.56 -6.17 16.53
CA TYR A 81 -5.68 -6.46 15.40
C TYR A 81 -4.24 -6.75 15.82
N THR A 82 -3.65 -6.00 16.76
CA THR A 82 -2.29 -6.26 17.25
C THR A 82 -2.22 -7.53 18.09
N ASP A 83 -3.13 -7.71 19.05
CA ASP A 83 -3.11 -8.80 20.03
C ASP A 83 -3.46 -10.15 19.36
N GLN A 84 -4.45 -10.17 18.44
CA GLN A 84 -4.82 -11.40 17.72
C GLN A 84 -3.78 -11.79 16.67
N ARG A 85 -3.05 -10.82 16.12
CA ARG A 85 -2.05 -11.08 15.07
C ARG A 85 -0.76 -11.66 15.63
N GLU A 86 -0.35 -11.27 16.83
CA GLU A 86 0.73 -11.96 17.54
C GLU A 86 0.39 -13.45 17.80
N LEU A 87 -0.91 -13.79 17.83
CA LEU A 87 -1.40 -15.14 18.13
C LEU A 87 -1.77 -16.00 16.91
N SER A 88 -1.87 -15.43 15.69
CA SER A 88 -2.43 -16.11 14.50
C SER A 88 -1.43 -16.34 13.37
N VAL A 89 -0.17 -16.62 13.70
CA VAL A 89 0.86 -16.95 12.71
C VAL A 89 1.03 -18.48 12.59
N PRO A 90 0.41 -19.13 11.59
CA PRO A 90 1.07 -20.18 10.84
C PRO A 90 1.44 -19.58 9.48
N GLU A 91 2.60 -18.92 9.45
CA GLU A 91 3.20 -18.48 8.20
C GLU A 91 3.73 -19.73 7.50
N ARG A 92 3.23 -20.08 6.30
CA ARG A 92 3.93 -21.11 5.54
C ARG A 92 5.31 -20.54 5.17
N PRO A 93 6.42 -21.22 5.49
CA PRO A 93 7.64 -20.94 4.78
C PRO A 93 7.35 -21.29 3.32
N ILE A 94 7.50 -20.30 2.43
CA ILE A 94 7.79 -20.60 1.04
C ILE A 94 9.00 -21.53 1.11
N GLU A 95 8.93 -22.69 0.45
CA GLU A 95 9.99 -23.69 0.35
C GLU A 95 11.25 -23.16 -0.38
N SER A 96 11.53 -21.86 -0.29
CA SER A 96 12.72 -21.23 -0.83
C SER A 96 13.84 -21.38 0.19
N CYS A 97 14.63 -22.45 0.02
CA CYS A 97 15.90 -22.80 0.67
C CYS A 97 16.79 -21.59 1.07
N GLY A 98 16.42 -20.84 2.11
CA GLY A 98 17.18 -19.68 2.61
C GLY A 98 17.37 -18.52 1.61
N LYS A 99 16.63 -18.46 0.49
CA LYS A 99 16.77 -17.40 -0.53
C LYS A 99 15.49 -16.58 -0.64
N LEU A 100 15.59 -15.26 -0.43
CA LEU A 100 14.52 -14.29 -0.64
C LEU A 100 14.83 -13.42 -1.85
N LYS A 101 13.94 -13.41 -2.84
CA LYS A 101 14.06 -12.57 -4.03
C LYS A 101 12.99 -11.50 -4.03
N ILE A 102 13.43 -10.25 -4.03
CA ILE A 102 12.57 -9.07 -4.00
C ILE A 102 12.72 -8.30 -5.32
N LEU A 103 11.60 -7.92 -5.92
CA LEU A 103 11.57 -7.09 -7.13
C LEU A 103 10.87 -5.77 -6.84
N PHE A 104 11.55 -4.66 -7.11
CA PHE A 104 10.97 -3.32 -7.07
C PHE A 104 10.53 -2.94 -8.48
N LEU A 105 9.24 -2.65 -8.61
CA LEU A 105 8.53 -2.33 -9.83
C LEU A 105 8.10 -0.88 -9.78
N TYR A 106 8.32 -0.19 -10.88
CA TYR A 106 7.84 1.16 -11.10
C TYR A 106 7.35 1.28 -12.54
N HIS A 107 6.43 2.20 -12.79
CA HIS A 107 5.84 2.39 -14.10
C HIS A 107 6.24 3.74 -14.68
N GLU A 108 7.08 3.71 -15.72
CA GLU A 108 7.56 4.87 -16.47
C GLU A 108 7.89 6.07 -15.60
N LEU A 109 9.02 5.97 -14.90
CA LEU A 109 9.59 7.10 -14.16
C LEU A 109 9.76 8.27 -15.12
N ASP A 110 9.17 9.41 -14.77
CA ASP A 110 9.62 10.66 -15.35
C ASP A 110 11.09 10.90 -14.97
N ALA A 111 11.78 11.74 -15.73
CA ALA A 111 13.22 11.97 -15.53
C ALA A 111 13.55 12.46 -14.11
N GLY A 112 12.65 13.24 -13.48
CA GLY A 112 12.82 13.73 -12.12
C GLY A 112 12.70 12.62 -11.06
N ASN A 113 11.84 11.64 -11.28
CA ASN A 113 11.75 10.47 -10.40
C ASN A 113 12.87 9.45 -10.70
N ALA A 114 13.35 9.35 -11.94
CA ALA A 114 14.39 8.40 -12.34
C ALA A 114 15.69 8.55 -11.51
N GLU A 115 16.19 9.78 -11.33
CA GLU A 115 17.37 10.05 -10.49
C GLU A 115 17.16 9.61 -9.03
N MET A 116 15.97 9.89 -8.45
CA MET A 116 15.65 9.46 -7.09
C MET A 116 15.68 7.94 -6.92
N TRP A 117 15.24 7.19 -7.94
CA TRP A 117 15.21 5.73 -7.88
C TRP A 117 16.62 5.15 -7.97
N PHE A 118 17.49 5.66 -8.84
CA PHE A 118 18.90 5.24 -8.90
C PHE A 118 19.60 5.39 -7.54
N ASP A 119 19.41 6.51 -6.83
CA ASP A 119 19.98 6.74 -5.49
C ASP A 119 19.31 5.88 -4.39
N SER A 120 18.02 5.58 -4.53
CA SER A 120 17.26 4.73 -3.61
C SER A 120 17.65 3.25 -3.73
N PHE A 121 18.22 2.83 -4.85
CA PHE A 121 18.75 1.48 -5.04
C PHE A 121 20.18 1.34 -4.53
N ASP A 122 20.98 2.40 -4.54
CA ASP A 122 22.25 2.45 -3.82
C ASP A 122 22.06 2.46 -2.31
N LEU A 123 20.91 2.93 -1.81
CA LEU A 123 20.50 2.81 -0.41
C LEU A 123 20.44 1.36 0.09
N PHE A 124 20.20 0.35 -0.76
CA PHE A 124 20.31 -1.06 -0.37
C PHE A 124 21.76 -1.56 -0.27
N LYS A 125 22.70 -0.88 -0.92
CA LYS A 125 24.13 -1.05 -0.65
C LYS A 125 24.53 -0.35 0.65
N GLU A 126 24.01 0.86 0.91
CA GLU A 126 24.29 1.65 2.12
C GLU A 126 23.64 1.10 3.39
N ALA A 127 22.48 0.44 3.27
CA ALA A 127 21.81 -0.32 4.33
C ALA A 127 22.56 -1.62 4.67
N SER A 128 23.89 -1.57 4.68
CA SER A 128 24.81 -2.65 5.03
C SER A 128 24.44 -3.32 6.35
N TYR A 129 23.98 -2.54 7.35
CA TYR A 129 23.46 -3.05 8.61
C TYR A 129 22.18 -3.89 8.45
N LEU A 130 21.20 -3.42 7.68
CA LEU A 130 19.97 -4.16 7.39
C LEU A 130 20.26 -5.39 6.55
N ARG A 131 21.15 -5.29 5.56
CA ARG A 131 21.60 -6.43 4.75
C ARG A 131 22.36 -7.44 5.61
N ARG A 132 23.12 -6.99 6.62
CA ARG A 132 23.80 -7.85 7.60
C ARG A 132 22.80 -8.53 8.54
N ASN A 133 21.78 -7.81 9.01
CA ASN A 133 20.72 -8.38 9.85
C ASN A 133 19.84 -9.37 9.08
N LEU A 134 19.47 -9.04 7.84
CA LEU A 134 18.79 -9.96 6.93
C LEU A 134 19.69 -11.15 6.59
N ARG A 135 20.98 -10.95 6.27
CA ARG A 135 21.92 -12.07 5.94
C ARG A 135 22.22 -13.00 7.11
N ARG A 136 22.21 -12.49 8.35
CA ARG A 136 22.33 -13.32 9.56
C ARG A 136 21.16 -14.31 9.68
N LYS A 137 20.05 -14.04 8.99
CA LYS A 137 18.74 -14.66 9.19
C LYS A 137 18.20 -15.36 7.93
N ILE A 138 18.54 -14.84 6.75
CA ILE A 138 18.20 -15.31 5.41
C ILE A 138 19.52 -15.45 4.65
N GLN A 139 19.88 -16.66 4.25
CA GLN A 139 21.20 -16.94 3.66
C GLN A 139 21.48 -16.07 2.42
N HIS A 140 20.48 -15.84 1.57
CA HIS A 140 20.64 -15.03 0.36
C HIS A 140 19.44 -14.11 0.13
N VAL A 141 19.67 -12.80 0.05
CA VAL A 141 18.67 -11.82 -0.39
C VAL A 141 19.10 -11.22 -1.73
N SER A 142 18.28 -11.39 -2.75
CA SER A 142 18.44 -10.79 -4.07
C SER A 142 17.40 -9.71 -4.27
N ILE A 143 17.84 -8.51 -4.66
CA ILE A 143 16.95 -7.38 -4.92
C ILE A 143 17.22 -6.92 -6.34
N ALA A 144 16.15 -6.80 -7.12
CA ALA A 144 16.21 -6.29 -8.49
C ALA A 144 15.17 -5.20 -8.69
N THR A 145 15.31 -4.49 -9.81
CA THR A 145 14.48 -3.34 -10.15
C THR A 145 14.01 -3.49 -11.58
N MET A 146 12.76 -3.11 -11.86
CA MET A 146 12.21 -3.25 -13.20
C MET A 146 11.22 -2.13 -13.50
N ASN A 147 11.48 -1.44 -14.61
CA ASN A 147 10.52 -0.52 -15.21
C ASN A 147 9.46 -1.31 -15.99
N ILE A 148 8.19 -0.98 -15.79
CA ILE A 148 7.06 -1.46 -16.59
C ILE A 148 6.70 -0.38 -17.61
N PRO A 149 7.12 -0.48 -18.87
CA PRO A 149 6.81 0.53 -19.87
C PRO A 149 5.33 0.48 -20.28
N SER A 150 4.74 1.62 -20.62
CA SER A 150 3.35 1.75 -21.06
C SER A 150 3.03 0.90 -22.29
N MET A 151 4.03 0.64 -23.14
CA MET A 151 3.86 -0.23 -24.31
C MET A 151 3.43 -1.66 -23.94
N VAL A 152 3.78 -2.14 -22.75
CA VAL A 152 3.39 -3.47 -22.24
C VAL A 152 1.93 -3.49 -21.76
N LEU A 153 1.34 -2.31 -21.50
CA LEU A 153 -0.05 -2.18 -21.07
C LEU A 153 -1.04 -2.05 -22.23
N LYS A 154 -0.56 -1.71 -23.44
CA LYS A 154 -1.42 -1.44 -24.63
C LYS A 154 -2.26 -2.64 -25.08
N ASP A 155 -1.86 -3.87 -24.76
CA ASP A 155 -2.65 -5.08 -25.05
C ASP A 155 -3.85 -5.28 -24.10
N ILE A 156 -3.87 -4.58 -22.95
CA ILE A 156 -4.95 -4.69 -21.96
C ILE A 156 -6.10 -3.76 -22.31
N THR A 157 -5.79 -2.51 -22.70
CA THR A 157 -6.79 -1.47 -22.97
C THR A 157 -7.45 -1.60 -24.35
N SER A 158 -6.77 -2.20 -25.32
CA SER A 158 -7.25 -2.31 -26.71
C SER A 158 -8.29 -3.42 -26.95
N LYS A 159 -8.37 -4.44 -26.08
CA LYS A 159 -9.35 -5.53 -26.22
C LYS A 159 -10.81 -5.10 -26.05
N GLY A 160 -11.09 -3.91 -25.51
CA GLY A 160 -12.44 -3.46 -25.23
C GLY A 160 -13.13 -2.64 -26.33
N LYS A 161 -12.40 -2.01 -27.26
CA LYS A 161 -13.00 -0.94 -28.11
C LYS A 161 -12.39 -0.71 -29.51
N MET A 162 -11.79 -1.70 -30.18
CA MET A 162 -11.31 -1.48 -31.56
C MET A 162 -11.95 -2.42 -32.59
N THR A 163 -12.88 -1.85 -33.37
CA THR A 163 -13.14 -2.26 -34.76
C THR A 163 -12.18 -1.50 -35.67
N LEU A 164 -10.97 -2.04 -35.93
CA LEU A 164 -10.16 -1.61 -37.08
C LEU A 164 -9.06 -2.62 -37.46
N PRO A 165 -8.89 -2.96 -38.75
CA PRO A 165 -7.98 -4.04 -39.20
C PRO A 165 -6.49 -3.64 -39.34
N ALA A 166 -6.07 -2.46 -38.86
CA ALA A 166 -4.81 -1.84 -39.33
C ALA A 166 -3.78 -1.50 -38.25
N ILE A 167 -3.88 -2.05 -37.03
CA ILE A 167 -2.67 -2.17 -36.20
C ILE A 167 -1.92 -3.38 -36.75
N SER A 168 -0.77 -3.14 -37.39
CA SER A 168 0.01 -4.20 -38.03
C SER A 168 0.19 -5.37 -37.06
N GLN A 169 -0.13 -6.59 -37.50
CA GLN A 169 0.02 -7.81 -36.69
C GLN A 169 1.42 -7.89 -36.06
N GLN A 170 2.42 -7.29 -36.70
CA GLN A 170 3.80 -7.17 -36.22
C GLN A 170 3.94 -6.35 -34.94
N HIS A 171 3.22 -5.23 -34.77
CA HIS A 171 3.23 -4.47 -33.52
C HIS A 171 2.55 -5.24 -32.37
N ILE A 172 1.46 -5.95 -32.66
CA ILE A 172 0.76 -6.80 -31.68
C ILE A 172 1.67 -7.97 -31.26
N MET A 173 2.36 -8.60 -32.21
CA MET A 173 3.30 -9.69 -31.92
C MET A 173 4.49 -9.22 -31.07
N GLN A 174 5.00 -8.02 -31.33
CA GLN A 174 6.08 -7.43 -30.52
C GLN A 174 5.59 -7.12 -29.11
N ALA A 175 4.46 -6.43 -28.95
CA ALA A 175 3.89 -6.11 -27.64
C ALA A 175 3.62 -7.35 -26.78
N ASN A 176 3.09 -8.42 -27.37
CA ASN A 176 2.88 -9.69 -26.68
C ASN A 176 4.21 -10.35 -26.28
N ARG A 177 5.22 -10.38 -27.16
CA ARG A 177 6.55 -10.93 -26.81
C ARG A 177 7.20 -10.15 -25.67
N PHE A 178 7.10 -8.83 -25.68
CA PHE A 178 7.62 -7.99 -24.60
C PHE A 178 6.85 -8.25 -23.29
N SER A 179 5.52 -8.32 -23.35
CA SER A 179 4.68 -8.64 -22.19
C SER A 179 5.07 -9.97 -21.56
N GLU A 180 5.17 -11.03 -22.36
CA GLU A 180 5.55 -12.36 -21.87
C GLU A 180 6.98 -12.40 -21.32
N PHE A 181 7.92 -11.68 -21.94
CA PHE A 181 9.27 -11.50 -21.39
C PHE A 181 9.24 -10.90 -19.98
N TYR A 182 8.47 -9.83 -19.77
CA TYR A 182 8.35 -9.21 -18.46
C TYR A 182 7.66 -10.13 -17.45
N LEU A 183 6.55 -10.79 -17.82
CA LEU A 183 5.85 -11.73 -16.94
C LEU A 183 6.74 -12.90 -16.51
N SER A 184 7.56 -13.44 -17.42
CA SER A 184 8.51 -14.52 -17.10
C SER A 184 9.57 -14.09 -16.07
N ARG A 185 10.00 -12.82 -16.09
CA ARG A 185 10.95 -12.26 -15.12
C ARG A 185 10.34 -12.16 -13.73
N LEU A 186 9.08 -11.71 -13.64
CA LEU A 186 8.34 -11.56 -12.39
C LEU A 186 8.25 -12.90 -11.63
N ALA A 187 8.02 -13.99 -12.36
CA ALA A 187 7.93 -15.33 -11.79
C ALA A 187 9.21 -15.79 -11.07
N SER A 188 10.36 -15.14 -11.26
CA SER A 188 11.57 -15.55 -10.53
C SER A 188 11.66 -15.01 -9.10
N PHE A 189 10.75 -14.12 -8.70
CA PHE A 189 10.77 -13.42 -7.40
C PHE A 189 9.71 -13.93 -6.44
N ASP A 190 9.89 -13.66 -5.15
CA ASP A 190 8.96 -14.05 -4.08
C ASP A 190 8.12 -12.85 -3.64
N VAL A 191 8.73 -11.66 -3.63
CA VAL A 191 8.09 -10.41 -3.20
C VAL A 191 8.17 -9.38 -4.30
N LEU A 192 7.03 -8.79 -4.65
CA LEU A 192 6.92 -7.75 -5.67
C LEU A 192 6.45 -6.46 -5.02
N PHE A 193 7.29 -5.43 -5.03
CA PHE A 193 6.93 -4.08 -4.62
C PHE A 193 6.57 -3.26 -5.82
N TYR A 194 5.31 -2.85 -5.94
CA TYR A 194 4.90 -1.91 -6.96
C TYR A 194 4.77 -0.51 -6.35
N PHE A 195 5.63 0.40 -6.78
CA PHE A 195 5.58 1.79 -6.37
C PHE A 195 4.64 2.59 -7.27
N VAL A 196 3.63 3.13 -6.63
CA VAL A 196 2.52 3.82 -7.26
C VAL A 196 2.90 5.26 -7.57
N ASP A 197 2.69 5.64 -8.82
CA ASP A 197 2.56 7.02 -9.25
C ASP A 197 1.09 7.29 -9.59
N TYR A 198 0.48 8.24 -8.87
CA TYR A 198 -0.92 8.62 -9.07
C TYR A 198 -1.19 9.31 -10.42
N SER A 199 -0.15 9.77 -11.11
CA SER A 199 -0.27 10.35 -12.46
C SER A 199 -0.49 9.29 -13.55
N LYS A 200 -0.36 8.00 -13.19
CA LYS A 200 -0.31 6.87 -14.11
C LYS A 200 -1.53 5.94 -13.96
N PRO A 201 -1.84 5.12 -14.99
CA PRO A 201 -2.94 4.16 -14.95
C PRO A 201 -2.63 2.95 -14.05
N ILE A 202 -2.70 3.14 -12.74
CA ILE A 202 -2.37 2.13 -11.72
C ILE A 202 -3.14 0.81 -11.92
N ALA A 203 -4.44 0.89 -12.24
CA ALA A 203 -5.28 -0.28 -12.41
C ALA A 203 -4.82 -1.19 -13.57
N ASP A 204 -4.31 -0.60 -14.66
CA ASP A 204 -3.80 -1.36 -15.81
C ASP A 204 -2.51 -2.08 -15.45
N VAL A 205 -1.61 -1.42 -14.71
CA VAL A 205 -0.37 -2.03 -14.21
C VAL A 205 -0.68 -3.19 -13.28
N LEU A 206 -1.60 -3.02 -12.33
CA LEU A 206 -1.99 -4.09 -11.42
C LEU A 206 -2.64 -5.27 -12.16
N THR A 207 -3.46 -4.99 -13.18
CA THR A 207 -4.05 -6.00 -14.06
C THR A 207 -2.97 -6.76 -14.83
N PHE A 208 -1.94 -6.06 -15.31
CA PHE A 208 -0.77 -6.69 -15.92
C PHE A 208 -0.04 -7.60 -14.94
N LEU A 209 0.32 -7.09 -13.75
CA LEU A 209 1.05 -7.85 -12.73
C LEU A 209 0.29 -9.11 -12.30
N ARG A 210 -1.04 -9.02 -12.18
CA ARG A 210 -1.90 -10.16 -11.83
C ARG A 210 -1.71 -11.37 -12.74
N ARG A 211 -1.31 -11.19 -14.00
CA ARG A 211 -1.04 -12.30 -14.94
C ARG A 211 0.15 -13.16 -14.54
N ALA A 212 1.14 -12.58 -13.85
CA ALA A 212 2.33 -13.31 -13.37
C ALA A 212 2.22 -13.77 -11.91
N LEU A 213 1.35 -13.14 -11.13
CA LEU A 213 1.20 -13.46 -9.71
C LEU A 213 0.54 -14.83 -9.51
N THR A 214 1.06 -15.53 -8.52
CA THR A 214 0.60 -16.85 -8.05
C THR A 214 0.62 -16.85 -6.53
N PRO A 215 -0.01 -17.84 -5.84
CA PRO A 215 -0.11 -17.84 -4.37
C PRO A 215 1.22 -17.81 -3.60
N ARG A 216 2.35 -18.16 -4.23
CA ARG A 216 3.68 -18.02 -3.60
C ARG A 216 4.18 -16.57 -3.54
N HIS A 217 3.59 -15.67 -4.29
CA HIS A 217 4.04 -14.29 -4.37
C HIS A 217 3.36 -13.44 -3.29
N SER A 218 4.12 -12.50 -2.75
CA SER A 218 3.60 -11.38 -1.97
C SER A 218 3.62 -10.11 -2.81
N LEU A 219 2.47 -9.47 -3.01
CA LEU A 219 2.35 -8.19 -3.70
C LEU A 219 2.26 -7.04 -2.69
N ILE A 220 3.20 -6.10 -2.75
CA ILE A 220 3.15 -4.88 -1.93
C ILE A 220 2.95 -3.67 -2.84
N ILE A 221 1.81 -3.02 -2.71
CA ILE A 221 1.45 -1.81 -3.45
C ILE A 221 1.83 -0.61 -2.57
N SER A 222 2.90 0.08 -2.96
CA SER A 222 3.54 1.11 -2.14
C SER A 222 3.30 2.50 -2.71
N VAL A 223 2.93 3.45 -1.87
CA VAL A 223 2.86 4.88 -2.21
C VAL A 223 3.98 5.61 -1.49
N ILE A 224 4.67 6.50 -2.19
CA ILE A 224 5.72 7.33 -1.59
C ILE A 224 5.11 8.66 -1.17
N ARG A 225 5.25 8.99 0.11
CA ARG A 225 4.83 10.24 0.73
C ARG A 225 6.04 11.16 0.90
N ASP A 226 5.89 12.44 0.61
CA ASP A 226 6.88 13.44 1.02
C ASP A 226 6.70 13.74 2.53
N ALA A 227 7.77 13.65 3.34
CA ALA A 227 7.68 14.02 4.76
C ALA A 227 7.27 15.49 4.95
N ASN A 228 7.61 16.36 4.00
CA ASN A 228 7.27 17.77 4.03
C ASN A 228 5.82 18.05 3.61
N ASP A 229 5.15 17.08 2.96
CA ASP A 229 3.74 17.20 2.64
C ASP A 229 2.89 16.91 3.89
N SER A 230 2.52 17.99 4.58
CA SER A 230 1.62 17.94 5.73
C SER A 230 0.14 17.83 5.35
N THR A 231 -0.20 17.92 4.05
CA THR A 231 -1.60 17.98 3.59
C THR A 231 -2.29 16.63 3.71
N LEU A 232 -1.58 15.55 3.39
CA LEU A 232 -2.06 14.18 3.48
C LEU A 232 -1.17 13.38 4.43
N ARG A 233 -1.78 12.82 5.47
CA ARG A 233 -1.14 11.80 6.31
C ARG A 233 -1.25 10.43 5.64
N ASN A 234 -0.56 9.39 6.14
CA ASN A 234 -0.54 8.04 5.55
C ASN A 234 -1.91 7.52 5.13
N MET A 235 -2.93 7.68 5.98
CA MET A 235 -4.29 7.26 5.67
C MET A 235 -4.95 8.02 4.52
N GLY A 236 -4.61 9.28 4.29
CA GLY A 236 -5.06 10.02 3.12
C GLY A 236 -4.55 9.38 1.83
N TYR A 237 -3.27 8.99 1.81
CA TYR A 237 -2.68 8.25 0.68
C TYR A 237 -3.32 6.87 0.50
N PHE A 238 -3.56 6.13 1.58
CA PHE A 238 -4.26 4.84 1.49
C PHE A 238 -5.67 4.96 0.97
N ILE A 239 -6.48 5.90 1.46
CA ILE A 239 -7.84 6.12 0.97
C ILE A 239 -7.82 6.44 -0.53
N LYS A 240 -6.91 7.34 -0.95
CA LYS A 240 -6.74 7.68 -2.36
C LYS A 240 -6.36 6.45 -3.18
N LEU A 241 -5.36 5.69 -2.75
CA LEU A 241 -4.92 4.46 -3.42
C LEU A 241 -6.07 3.45 -3.53
N ILE A 242 -6.77 3.20 -2.43
CA ILE A 242 -7.86 2.24 -2.35
C ILE A 242 -8.98 2.63 -3.31
N SER A 243 -9.35 3.91 -3.39
CA SER A 243 -10.36 4.37 -4.35
C SER A 243 -10.02 4.06 -5.81
N ILE A 244 -8.73 3.86 -6.12
CA ILE A 244 -8.24 3.50 -7.47
C ILE A 244 -8.19 1.97 -7.66
N ILE A 245 -7.86 1.22 -6.60
CA ILE A 245 -7.55 -0.22 -6.70
C ILE A 245 -8.61 -1.13 -6.07
N GLU A 246 -9.68 -0.58 -5.49
CA GLU A 246 -10.73 -1.33 -4.78
C GLU A 246 -11.33 -2.42 -5.67
N GLU A 247 -11.67 -2.09 -6.91
CA GLU A 247 -12.21 -3.08 -7.86
C GLU A 247 -11.20 -4.20 -8.12
N PHE A 248 -9.92 -3.86 -8.26
CA PHE A 248 -8.86 -4.85 -8.46
C PHE A 248 -8.71 -5.77 -7.25
N ILE A 249 -8.66 -5.22 -6.03
CA ILE A 249 -8.60 -6.01 -4.80
C ILE A 249 -9.80 -6.96 -4.73
N TYR A 250 -11.01 -6.42 -4.89
CA TYR A 250 -12.23 -7.19 -4.71
C TYR A 250 -12.44 -8.27 -5.79
N ARG A 251 -12.17 -7.95 -7.07
CA ARG A 251 -12.44 -8.85 -8.20
C ARG A 251 -11.27 -9.75 -8.57
N LYS A 252 -10.02 -9.34 -8.29
CA LYS A 252 -8.82 -10.02 -8.81
C LYS A 252 -7.94 -10.64 -7.73
N LEU A 253 -7.95 -10.09 -6.52
CA LEU A 253 -7.13 -10.58 -5.42
C LEU A 253 -7.90 -11.42 -4.39
N LYS A 254 -9.17 -11.08 -4.09
CA LYS A 254 -10.00 -11.73 -3.06
C LYS A 254 -9.94 -13.26 -3.05
N ASP A 255 -10.07 -13.89 -4.22
CA ASP A 255 -10.10 -15.36 -4.33
C ASP A 255 -8.76 -15.97 -4.81
N SER A 256 -7.73 -15.14 -4.96
CA SER A 256 -6.49 -15.55 -5.62
C SER A 256 -5.47 -16.24 -4.73
N GLN A 257 -5.70 -16.25 -3.41
CA GLN A 257 -4.73 -16.66 -2.37
C GLN A 257 -3.40 -15.88 -2.42
N ILE A 258 -3.26 -14.88 -3.30
CA ILE A 258 -2.10 -14.01 -3.38
C ILE A 258 -2.14 -13.10 -2.16
N GLN A 259 -1.06 -13.13 -1.38
CA GLN A 259 -0.92 -12.20 -0.27
C GLN A 259 -0.65 -10.81 -0.82
N TRP A 260 -1.37 -9.82 -0.31
CA TRP A 260 -1.18 -8.44 -0.71
C TRP A 260 -1.20 -7.47 0.46
N ARG A 261 -0.55 -6.32 0.26
CA ARG A 261 -0.44 -5.26 1.25
C ARG A 261 -0.32 -3.91 0.58
N LEU A 262 -0.86 -2.89 1.23
CA LEU A 262 -0.62 -1.49 0.91
C LEU A 262 0.45 -0.96 1.85
N TRP A 263 1.40 -0.18 1.32
CA TRP A 263 2.44 0.47 2.12
C TRP A 263 2.52 1.95 1.81
N CYS A 264 2.68 2.79 2.81
CA CYS A 264 2.99 4.20 2.68
C CYS A 264 4.43 4.42 3.13
N VAL A 265 5.32 4.64 2.18
CA VAL A 265 6.76 4.82 2.43
C VAL A 265 7.02 6.31 2.53
N GLU A 266 7.52 6.74 3.68
CA GLU A 266 7.88 8.13 3.90
C GLU A 266 9.24 8.46 3.25
N ARG A 267 9.30 9.57 2.53
CA ARG A 267 10.52 10.15 2.01
C ARG A 267 11.16 11.01 3.11
N GLY A 268 12.36 10.65 3.54
CA GLY A 268 13.11 11.41 4.54
C GLY A 268 13.54 12.79 4.04
N CYS A 269 14.13 13.58 4.94
CA CYS A 269 14.57 14.96 4.68
C CYS A 269 15.60 15.08 3.54
N ASN A 270 16.30 13.99 3.23
CA ASN A 270 17.27 13.89 2.13
C ASN A 270 16.62 13.48 0.79
N GLY A 271 15.30 13.46 0.69
CA GLY A 271 14.58 13.07 -0.51
C GLY A 271 14.52 11.56 -0.76
N LYS A 272 15.08 10.74 0.14
CA LYS A 272 15.14 9.28 -0.05
C LYS A 272 14.00 8.54 0.68
N PRO A 273 13.39 7.50 0.09
CA PRO A 273 12.38 6.69 0.78
C PRO A 273 12.99 5.91 1.96
N ASN A 274 12.28 5.89 3.08
CA ASN A 274 12.66 5.15 4.27
C ASN A 274 12.14 3.71 4.22
N PHE A 275 12.97 2.80 3.73
CA PHE A 275 12.65 1.37 3.65
C PHE A 275 12.89 0.59 4.93
N ARG A 276 13.37 1.23 6.01
CA ARG A 276 13.79 0.52 7.23
C ARG A 276 12.67 -0.33 7.82
N GLU A 277 11.52 0.28 8.07
CA GLU A 277 10.37 -0.38 8.69
C GLU A 277 9.87 -1.57 7.85
N MET A 278 9.88 -1.39 6.53
CA MET A 278 9.53 -2.42 5.56
C MET A 278 10.47 -3.63 5.66
N LEU A 279 11.76 -3.38 5.69
CA LEU A 279 12.76 -4.44 5.77
C LEU A 279 12.79 -5.13 7.14
N GLU A 280 12.60 -4.36 8.22
CA GLU A 280 12.45 -4.91 9.58
C GLU A 280 11.25 -5.85 9.63
N TRP A 281 10.11 -5.45 9.06
CA TRP A 281 8.93 -6.31 8.97
C TRP A 281 9.20 -7.63 8.25
N PHE A 282 9.87 -7.58 7.08
CA PHE A 282 10.27 -8.79 6.35
C PHE A 282 11.19 -9.68 7.17
N SER A 283 12.15 -9.06 7.85
CA SER A 283 13.11 -9.79 8.67
C SER A 283 12.43 -10.52 9.81
N THR A 284 11.41 -9.94 10.44
CA THR A 284 10.72 -10.56 11.59
C THR A 284 9.87 -11.75 11.14
N ARG A 285 9.11 -11.61 10.05
CA ARG A 285 8.26 -12.68 9.53
C ARG A 285 9.03 -13.89 9.03
N TRP A 286 10.09 -13.66 8.26
CA TRP A 286 10.84 -14.77 7.67
C TRP A 286 11.52 -15.71 8.69
N ASN A 287 11.63 -15.32 9.98
CA ASN A 287 12.26 -16.15 11.02
C ASN A 287 11.29 -16.89 11.95
N ASN A 288 10.00 -16.56 11.95
CA ASN A 288 9.07 -17.12 12.93
C ASN A 288 8.56 -18.53 12.52
N ASN A 289 9.26 -19.21 11.61
CA ASN A 289 9.09 -20.62 11.22
C ASN A 289 10.46 -21.29 11.09
#